data_AF-A0A1M4SM25-F1
#
_entry.id   AF-A0A1M4SM25-F1
#
_cell.length_a   1.000
_cell.length_b   1.000
_cell.length_c   1.000
_cell.angle_alpha   90.00
_cell.angle_beta   90.00
_cell.angle_gamma   90.00
#
_symmetry.space_group_name_H-M   'P 1'
#
loop_
_entity.id
_entity.type
_entity.pdbx_description
1 polymer ?
#
loop_
_entity_poly.entity_id
_entity_poly.type
_entity_poly.pdbx_seq_one_letter_code
_entity_poly.pdbx_strand_id
1 'polypeptide(L)'
;MNRTITFNELRKIKDSLPSGSMHRIADELNLEVDTVRNFFGGSNFKEGKSVGLHTEPGPDGGLVMLDDTTVLDLALKILDEHNINHREEVSEELMQV
;
A
#
# COMPACT_ATOMS: atom_id res chain seq x y z
N MET A 1 -13.05 0.10 -8.87
CA MET A 1 -13.93 0.74 -7.86
C MET A 1 -13.30 2.08 -7.52
N ASN A 2 -14.08 3.11 -7.20
CA ASN A 2 -13.52 4.38 -6.71
C ASN A 2 -13.46 4.37 -5.18
N ARG A 3 -12.34 4.82 -4.61
CA ARG A 3 -12.17 4.92 -3.15
C ARG A 3 -11.56 6.26 -2.78
N THR A 4 -12.11 6.90 -1.77
CA THR A 4 -11.53 8.12 -1.19
C THR A 4 -10.81 7.77 0.10
N ILE A 5 -9.58 8.24 0.24
CA ILE A 5 -8.69 8.01 1.38
C ILE A 5 -7.83 9.26 1.62
N THR A 6 -7.35 9.49 2.85
CA THR A 6 -6.41 10.59 3.09
C THR A 6 -4.99 10.20 2.71
N PHE A 7 -4.15 11.19 2.39
CA PHE A 7 -2.74 10.94 2.08
C PHE A 7 -1.99 10.31 3.27
N ASN A 8 -2.28 10.76 4.49
CA ASN A 8 -1.73 10.18 5.71
C ASN A 8 -2.09 8.70 5.88
N GLU A 9 -3.32 8.29 5.54
CA GLU A 9 -3.70 6.87 5.57
C GLU A 9 -2.94 6.04 4.55
N LEU A 10 -2.76 6.53 3.32
CA LEU A 10 -1.91 5.85 2.32
C LEU A 10 -0.48 5.67 2.83
N ARG A 11 0.07 6.69 3.49
CA ARG A 11 1.39 6.62 4.10
C ARG A 11 1.44 5.57 5.23
N LYS A 12 0.42 5.50 6.09
CA LYS A 12 0.34 4.48 7.15
C LYS A 12 0.31 3.06 6.58
N ILE A 13 -0.44 2.83 5.50
CA ILE A 13 -0.50 1.52 4.84
C ILE A 13 0.88 1.17 4.31
N LYS A 14 1.53 2.10 3.59
CA LYS A 14 2.90 1.92 3.11
C LYS A 14 3.89 1.58 4.22
N ASP A 15 3.85 2.34 5.31
CA ASP A 15 4.78 2.19 6.44
C ASP A 15 4.51 0.88 7.22
N SER A 16 3.33 0.27 7.07
CA SER A 16 2.98 -1.03 7.66
C SER A 16 3.39 -2.22 6.80
N LEU A 17 3.72 -2.02 5.52
CA LEU A 17 4.04 -3.12 4.61
C LEU A 17 5.38 -3.77 4.99
N PRO A 18 5.46 -5.11 4.97
CA PRO A 18 6.72 -5.80 5.18
C PRO A 18 7.73 -5.50 4.08
N SER A 19 9.02 -5.70 4.39
CA SER A 19 10.10 -5.52 3.43
C SER A 19 9.85 -6.35 2.16
N GLY A 20 10.15 -5.78 0.99
CA GLY A 20 9.94 -6.44 -0.30
C GLY A 20 8.52 -6.32 -0.87
N SER A 21 7.52 -5.89 -0.10
CA SER A 21 6.13 -5.79 -0.57
C SER A 21 5.96 -4.95 -1.83
N MET A 22 6.71 -3.84 -1.95
CA MET A 22 6.65 -2.97 -3.13
C MET A 22 7.09 -3.69 -4.42
N HIS A 23 8.09 -4.57 -4.33
CA HIS A 23 8.56 -5.37 -5.46
C HIS A 23 7.51 -6.43 -5.81
N ARG A 24 6.97 -7.12 -4.79
CA ARG A 24 5.89 -8.08 -4.99
C ARG A 24 4.68 -7.47 -5.68
N ILE A 25 4.23 -6.29 -5.25
CA ILE A 25 3.10 -5.58 -5.88
C ILE A 25 3.42 -5.20 -7.32
N ALA A 26 4.64 -4.72 -7.58
CA ALA A 26 5.09 -4.36 -8.91
C ALA A 26 5.10 -5.58 -9.85
N ASP A 27 5.65 -6.71 -9.39
CA ASP A 27 5.70 -7.96 -10.16
C ASP A 27 4.30 -8.52 -10.43
N GLU A 28 3.42 -8.54 -9.43
CA GLU A 28 2.05 -9.08 -9.57
C GLU A 28 1.18 -8.24 -10.52
N LEU A 29 1.39 -6.92 -10.54
CA LEU A 29 0.63 -6.01 -11.40
C LEU A 29 1.34 -5.69 -12.72
N ASN A 30 2.54 -6.23 -12.94
CA ASN A 30 3.42 -5.92 -14.07
C ASN A 30 3.64 -4.39 -14.22
N LEU A 31 3.92 -3.73 -13.09
CA LEU A 31 4.21 -2.31 -12.96
C LEU A 31 5.68 -2.11 -12.57
N GLU A 32 6.18 -0.89 -12.73
CA GLU A 32 7.48 -0.54 -12.15
C GLU A 32 7.35 -0.29 -10.64
N VAL A 33 8.36 -0.67 -9.87
CA VAL A 33 8.42 -0.44 -8.42
C VAL A 33 8.26 1.06 -8.09
N ASP A 34 8.81 1.95 -8.92
CA ASP A 34 8.63 3.39 -8.76
C ASP A 34 7.18 3.85 -8.99
N THR A 35 6.43 3.17 -9.86
CA THR A 35 4.99 3.43 -10.04
C THR A 35 4.21 3.07 -8.78
N VAL A 36 4.51 1.91 -8.18
CA VAL A 36 3.90 1.49 -6.90
C VAL A 36 4.31 2.44 -5.77
N ARG A 37 5.59 2.86 -5.72
CA ARG A 37 6.07 3.83 -4.74
C ARG A 37 5.37 5.18 -4.86
N ASN A 38 5.15 5.65 -6.10
CA ASN A 38 4.46 6.90 -6.37
C ASN A 38 2.98 6.84 -5.97
N PHE A 39 2.32 5.69 -6.10
CA PHE A 39 0.94 5.48 -5.64
C PHE A 39 0.77 5.79 -4.14
N PHE A 40 1.74 5.42 -3.29
CA PHE A 40 1.70 5.71 -1.85
C PHE A 40 2.30 7.08 -1.46
N GLY A 41 2.35 8.02 -2.42
CA GLY A 41 2.81 9.38 -2.16
C GLY A 41 4.30 9.62 -2.36
N GLY A 42 4.93 8.88 -3.28
CA GLY A 42 6.27 9.20 -3.78
C GLY A 42 6.29 10.56 -4.50
N SER A 43 7.35 11.34 -4.30
CA SER A 43 7.50 12.69 -4.87
C SER A 43 8.21 12.71 -6.23
N ASN A 44 8.53 11.54 -6.80
CA ASN A 44 9.35 11.44 -8.01
C ASN A 44 8.48 11.34 -9.27
N PHE A 45 7.78 12.43 -9.59
CA PHE A 45 6.90 12.56 -10.77
C PHE A 45 7.67 12.75 -12.10
N LYS A 46 8.99 12.54 -12.13
CA LYS A 46 9.80 12.74 -13.33
C LYS A 46 9.59 11.65 -14.39
N GLU A 47 9.23 10.42 -14.00
CA GLU A 47 9.11 9.28 -14.95
C GLU A 47 7.93 8.33 -14.69
N GLY A 48 7.18 8.46 -13.59
CA GLY A 48 6.01 7.61 -13.31
C GLY A 48 4.70 8.27 -13.74
N LYS A 49 3.88 7.59 -14.55
CA LYS A 49 2.47 7.98 -14.78
C LYS A 49 1.79 8.07 -13.40
N SER A 50 1.14 9.20 -13.09
CA SER A 50 0.24 9.29 -11.94
C SER A 50 -1.00 8.45 -12.25
N VAL A 51 -1.01 7.20 -11.80
CA VAL A 51 -2.15 6.31 -12.04
C VAL A 51 -3.26 6.66 -11.07
N GLY A 52 -4.36 7.23 -11.60
CA GLY A 52 -5.66 7.33 -10.92
C GLY A 52 -5.69 8.06 -9.58
N LEU A 53 -4.76 9.00 -9.33
CA LEU A 53 -4.61 9.72 -8.06
C LEU A 53 -5.03 11.19 -8.23
N HIS A 54 -6.16 11.59 -7.66
CA HIS A 54 -6.52 13.01 -7.55
C HIS A 54 -6.25 13.49 -6.12
N THR A 55 -5.32 14.43 -5.95
CA THR A 55 -4.94 14.97 -4.63
C THR A 55 -5.43 16.41 -4.46
N GLU A 56 -6.27 16.66 -3.45
CA GLU A 56 -6.65 18.01 -3.04
C GLU A 56 -5.86 18.43 -1.80
N PRO A 57 -5.25 19.64 -1.76
CA PRO A 57 -4.52 20.09 -0.60
C PRO A 57 -5.43 20.27 0.62
N GLY A 58 -5.00 19.80 1.78
CA GLY A 58 -5.80 19.87 3.01
C GLY A 58 -5.06 19.35 4.25
N PRO A 59 -5.71 19.40 5.43
CA PRO A 59 -5.19 18.75 6.63
C PRO A 59 -4.94 17.26 6.36
N ASP A 60 -3.98 16.68 7.06
CA ASP A 60 -3.54 15.28 6.88
C ASP A 60 -2.95 14.92 5.50
N GLY A 61 -2.41 15.92 4.79
CA GLY A 61 -1.78 15.75 3.49
C GLY A 61 -2.77 15.72 2.32
N GLY A 62 -4.05 15.97 2.58
CA GLY A 62 -5.07 16.09 1.56
C GLY A 62 -5.93 14.84 1.34
N LEU A 63 -7.02 15.03 0.59
CA LEU A 63 -7.87 13.93 0.13
C LEU A 63 -7.31 13.36 -1.16
N VAL A 64 -7.32 12.04 -1.23
CA VAL A 64 -6.87 11.26 -2.36
C VAL A 64 -8.05 10.44 -2.88
N MET A 65 -8.45 10.70 -4.12
CA MET A 65 -9.37 9.82 -4.83
C MET A 65 -8.58 8.84 -5.68
N LEU A 66 -8.89 7.56 -5.51
CA LEU A 66 -8.33 6.44 -6.25
C LEU A 66 -9.35 5.97 -7.29
N ASP A 67 -8.99 6.13 -8.57
CA ASP A 67 -9.77 5.58 -9.69
C ASP A 67 -9.53 4.07 -9.86
N ASP A 68 -8.30 3.64 -9.52
CA ASP A 68 -7.87 2.26 -9.52
C ASP A 68 -7.30 1.90 -8.13
N THR A 69 -7.95 0.94 -7.47
CA THR A 69 -7.57 0.48 -6.13
C THR A 69 -6.69 -0.76 -6.16
N THR A 70 -6.34 -1.31 -7.33
CA THR A 70 -5.58 -2.58 -7.45
C THR A 70 -4.30 -2.61 -6.61
N VAL A 71 -3.50 -1.53 -6.67
CA VAL A 71 -2.29 -1.39 -5.84
C VAL A 71 -2.61 -1.38 -4.35
N LEU A 72 -3.66 -0.65 -3.95
CA LEU A 72 -4.12 -0.58 -2.57
C LEU A 72 -4.65 -1.93 -2.09
N ASP A 73 -5.43 -2.62 -2.90
CA ASP A 73 -6.08 -3.88 -2.58
C ASP A 73 -5.02 -4.98 -2.38
N LEU A 74 -3.99 -5.02 -3.24
CA LEU A 74 -2.89 -5.95 -3.08
C LEU A 74 -2.02 -5.64 -1.85
N ALA A 75 -1.79 -4.37 -1.55
CA ALA A 75 -1.09 -3.96 -0.32
C ALA A 75 -1.86 -4.41 0.93
N LEU A 76 -3.18 -4.20 0.96
CA LEU A 76 -4.03 -4.65 2.07
C LEU A 76 -4.02 -6.18 2.20
N LYS A 77 -4.01 -6.91 1.09
CA LYS A 77 -3.89 -8.37 1.09
C LYS A 77 -2.56 -8.83 1.69
N ILE A 78 -1.44 -8.22 1.33
CA ILE A 78 -0.12 -8.54 1.90
C ILE A 78 -0.09 -8.27 3.41
N LEU A 79 -0.72 -7.19 3.87
CA LEU A 79 -0.84 -6.89 5.29
C LEU A 79 -1.66 -7.93 6.05
N ASP A 80 -2.77 -8.38 5.45
CA ASP A 80 -3.62 -9.42 6.06
C ASP A 80 -2.87 -10.77 6.13
N GLU A 81 -2.19 -11.17 5.06
CA GLU A 81 -1.31 -12.34 5.03
C GLU A 81 -0.24 -12.28 6.13
N HIS A 82 0.44 -11.15 6.27
CA HIS A 82 1.47 -10.97 7.30
C HIS A 82 0.88 -11.02 8.72
N ASN A 83 -0.30 -10.46 8.94
CA ASN A 83 -0.96 -10.47 10.24
C ASN A 83 -1.48 -11.87 10.62
N ILE A 84 -1.94 -12.67 9.65
CA ILE A 84 -2.33 -14.07 9.85
C ILE A 84 -1.10 -14.89 10.26
N ASN A 85 0.00 -14.78 9.52
CA ASN A 85 1.23 -15.52 9.81
C ASN A 85 1.72 -15.22 11.25
N HIS A 86 1.73 -13.95 11.66
CA HIS A 86 2.10 -13.59 13.03
C HIS A 86 1.16 -14.15 14.10
N ARG A 87 -0.12 -14.30 13.80
CA ARG A 87 -1.08 -14.88 14.76
C ARG A 87 -0.90 -16.39 14.90
N GLU A 88 -0.54 -17.08 13.82
CA GLU A 88 -0.24 -18.52 13.84
C GLU A 88 1.06 -18.81 14.59
N GLU A 89 2.14 -18.05 14.33
CA GLU A 89 3.43 -18.15 15.04
C GLU A 89 3.27 -17.99 16.56
N VAL A 90 2.54 -16.95 17.00
CA VAL A 90 2.26 -16.71 18.42
C VAL A 90 1.43 -17.84 19.04
N SER A 91 0.50 -18.42 18.28
CA SER A 91 -0.34 -19.53 18.78
C SER A 91 0.43 -20.84 18.92
N GLU A 92 1.40 -21.11 18.04
CA GLU A 92 2.27 -22.29 18.13
C GLU A 92 3.26 -22.17 19.30
N GLU A 93 3.83 -20.98 19.52
CA GLU A 93 4.76 -20.71 20.62
C GLU A 93 4.08 -20.81 22.00
N LEU A 94 2.81 -20.37 22.10
CA LEU A 94 2.00 -20.50 23.32
C LEU A 94 1.55 -21.94 23.60
N MET A 95 1.48 -22.81 22.60
CA MET A 95 1.13 -24.23 22.78
C MET A 95 2.32 -25.11 23.16
N GLN A 96 3.56 -24.59 23.14
CA GLN A 96 4.77 -25.33 23.52
C GLN A 96 5.18 -25.17 24.99
N VAL A 97 4.34 -24.58 25.84
CA VAL A 97 4.60 -24.35 27.29
C VAL A 97 3.77 -25.28 28.18
#